data_AF-A0A4U8SXW2-F1
#
_entry.id   AF-A0A4U8SXW2-F1
#
_cell.length_a   1.000
_cell.length_b   1.000
_cell.length_c   1.000
_cell.angle_alpha   90.00
_cell.angle_beta   90.00
_cell.angle_gamma   90.00
#
_symmetry.space_group_name_H-M   'P 1'
#
loop_
_entity.id
_entity.type
_entity.pdbx_description
1 polymer ?
#
loop_
_entity_poly.entity_id
_entity_poly.type
_entity_poly.pdbx_seq_one_letter_code
_entity_poly.pdbx_strand_id
1 'polypeptide(L)'
;MGRLDGLMLWQLMNINDKIPTAEEVAKAIVDEEVKRREDEKAYWREWDRACKEGVIKRLRDPNDILNLLTLNQQPIYEGISKEKQAALIESGELKIVAQTQGAKPIISSMWVDDSREEAQNPTYRKLKAINLKEIEQGIRRVVM
;
A
#
# COMPACT_ATOMS: atom_id res chain seq x y z
N MET A 1 48.40 -38.01 -35.93
CA MET A 1 46.96 -37.65 -35.99
C MET A 1 46.24 -38.44 -34.92
N GLY A 2 46.14 -37.88 -33.71
CA GLY A 2 45.52 -38.52 -32.54
C GLY A 2 44.02 -38.24 -32.47
N ARG A 3 43.26 -39.26 -32.05
CA ARG A 3 41.80 -39.32 -31.96
C ARG A 3 41.24 -38.11 -31.22
N LEU A 4 40.23 -37.47 -31.81
CA LEU A 4 39.29 -36.65 -31.05
C LEU A 4 38.49 -37.62 -30.17
N ASP A 5 38.74 -37.55 -28.86
CA ASP A 5 38.17 -38.44 -27.85
C ASP A 5 36.63 -38.35 -27.82
N GLY A 6 35.97 -39.51 -27.90
CA GLY A 6 34.50 -39.63 -27.87
C GLY A 6 33.84 -39.08 -26.60
N LEU A 7 34.63 -38.77 -25.57
CA LEU A 7 34.20 -38.07 -24.35
C LEU A 7 33.76 -36.61 -24.62
N MET A 8 34.39 -35.91 -25.57
CA MET A 8 34.01 -34.53 -25.94
C MET A 8 32.69 -34.48 -26.72
N LEU A 9 32.42 -35.49 -27.54
CA LEU A 9 31.17 -35.62 -28.30
C LEU A 9 29.97 -35.91 -27.38
N TRP A 10 30.17 -36.72 -26.33
CA TRP A 10 29.13 -37.01 -25.34
C TRP A 10 28.82 -35.79 -24.46
N GLN A 11 29.83 -35.00 -24.11
CA GLN A 11 29.64 -33.73 -23.39
C GLN A 11 28.87 -32.69 -24.21
N LEU A 12 29.11 -32.60 -25.53
CA LEU A 12 28.33 -31.72 -26.42
C LEU A 12 26.88 -32.20 -26.63
N MET A 13 26.63 -33.51 -26.64
CA MET A 13 25.29 -34.07 -26.78
C MET A 13 24.43 -33.94 -25.50
N ASN A 14 25.05 -33.68 -24.34
CA ASN A 14 24.36 -33.45 -23.07
C ASN A 14 24.14 -31.98 -22.73
N ILE A 15 24.69 -31.04 -23.51
CA ILE A 15 24.25 -29.63 -23.50
C ILE A 15 23.06 -29.53 -24.46
N ASN A 16 22.01 -30.28 -24.15
CA ASN A 16 20.72 -30.18 -24.82
C ASN A 16 19.75 -29.40 -23.93
N ASP A 17 20.27 -28.34 -23.29
CA ASP A 17 19.44 -27.27 -22.78
C ASP A 17 18.78 -26.64 -24.01
N LYS A 18 17.58 -27.14 -24.34
CA LYS A 18 16.74 -26.56 -25.38
C LYS A 18 16.65 -25.06 -25.09
N ILE A 19 17.24 -24.26 -25.97
CA ILE A 19 17.07 -22.81 -25.93
C ILE A 19 15.56 -22.57 -26.07
N PRO A 20 14.91 -21.94 -25.08
CA PRO A 20 13.47 -21.73 -25.13
C PRO A 20 13.12 -20.89 -26.35
N THR A 21 12.00 -21.22 -26.97
CA THR A 21 11.44 -20.44 -28.08
C THR A 21 11.06 -19.04 -27.59
N ALA A 22 10.97 -18.08 -28.52
CA ALA A 22 10.53 -16.73 -28.20
C ALA A 22 9.13 -16.72 -27.54
N GLU A 23 8.25 -17.66 -27.91
CA GLU A 23 6.93 -17.82 -27.29
C GLU A 23 7.00 -18.33 -25.85
N GLU A 24 7.88 -19.30 -25.57
CA GLU A 24 8.12 -19.81 -24.22
C GLU A 24 8.72 -18.73 -23.30
N VAL A 25 9.67 -17.93 -23.83
CA VAL A 25 10.24 -16.79 -23.09
C VAL A 25 9.18 -15.70 -22.85
N ALA A 26 8.38 -15.35 -23.86
CA ALA A 26 7.31 -14.35 -23.72
C ALA A 26 6.26 -14.78 -22.69
N LYS A 27 5.86 -16.06 -22.72
CA LYS A 27 4.92 -16.61 -21.75
C LYS A 27 5.48 -16.57 -20.33
N ALA A 28 6.74 -16.97 -20.14
CA ALA A 28 7.39 -16.94 -18.82
C ALA A 28 7.47 -15.52 -18.24
N ILE A 29 7.78 -14.51 -19.07
CA ILE A 29 7.79 -13.09 -18.66
C ILE A 29 6.40 -12.64 -18.21
N VAL A 30 5.35 -13.00 -18.97
CA VAL A 30 3.96 -12.65 -18.62
C VAL A 30 3.53 -13.35 -17.33
N ASP A 31 3.82 -14.64 -17.18
CA ASP A 31 3.48 -15.42 -15.99
C ASP A 31 4.19 -14.88 -14.74
N GLU A 32 5.47 -14.50 -14.85
CA GLU A 32 6.22 -13.87 -13.77
C GLU A 32 5.66 -12.49 -13.40
N GLU A 33 5.28 -11.66 -14.38
CA GLU A 33 4.66 -10.37 -14.15
C GLU A 33 3.30 -10.51 -13.45
N VAL A 34 2.48 -11.49 -13.85
CA VAL A 34 1.20 -11.80 -13.19
C VAL A 34 1.44 -12.18 -11.74
N LYS A 35 2.38 -13.10 -11.49
CA LYS A 35 2.72 -13.53 -10.13
C LYS A 35 3.22 -12.36 -9.28
N ARG A 36 4.12 -11.53 -9.80
CA ARG A 36 4.63 -10.35 -9.09
C ARG A 36 3.50 -9.39 -8.71
N ARG A 37 2.52 -9.18 -9.60
CA ARG A 37 1.34 -8.34 -9.32
C ARG A 37 0.43 -8.96 -8.27
N GLU A 38 0.30 -10.28 -8.22
CA GLU A 38 -0.46 -10.97 -7.19
C GLU A 38 0.22 -10.89 -5.82
N ASP A 39 1.54 -11.10 -5.77
CA ASP A 39 2.35 -10.97 -4.57
C ASP A 39 2.32 -9.54 -4.02
N GLU A 40 2.42 -8.53 -4.90
CA GLU A 40 2.30 -7.12 -4.52
C GLU A 40 0.90 -6.80 -3.96
N LYS A 41 -0.16 -7.30 -4.58
CA LYS A 41 -1.53 -7.15 -4.05
C LYS A 41 -1.69 -7.80 -2.69
N ALA A 42 -1.13 -9.00 -2.49
CA ALA A 42 -1.17 -9.71 -1.23
C ALA A 42 -0.42 -8.95 -0.13
N TYR A 43 0.78 -8.45 -0.44
CA TYR A 43 1.56 -7.60 0.46
C TYR A 43 0.75 -6.38 0.90
N TRP A 44 0.18 -5.63 -0.05
CA TRP A 44 -0.57 -4.42 0.29
C TRP A 44 -1.84 -4.70 1.08
N ARG A 45 -2.53 -5.83 0.84
CA ARG A 45 -3.70 -6.23 1.65
C ARG A 45 -3.32 -6.48 3.11
N GLU A 46 -2.23 -7.21 3.32
CA GLU A 46 -1.72 -7.50 4.67
C GLU A 46 -1.24 -6.23 5.37
N TRP A 47 -0.54 -5.37 4.64
CA TRP A 47 -0.11 -4.07 5.14
C TRP A 47 -1.29 -3.16 5.49
N ASP A 48 -2.30 -3.06 4.61
CA ASP A 48 -3.49 -2.24 4.83
C ASP A 48 -4.25 -2.73 6.09
N ARG A 49 -4.40 -4.05 6.25
CA ARG A 49 -4.98 -4.68 7.45
C ARG A 49 -4.21 -4.31 8.72
N ALA A 50 -2.90 -4.55 8.73
CA ALA A 50 -2.06 -4.28 9.90
C ALA A 50 -2.07 -2.78 10.27
N CYS A 51 -2.07 -1.90 9.26
CA CYS A 51 -2.16 -0.46 9.46
C CYS A 51 -3.50 -0.10 10.11
N LYS A 52 -4.61 -0.58 9.55
CA LYS A 52 -5.96 -0.31 10.06
C LYS A 52 -6.12 -0.80 11.51
N GLU A 53 -5.71 -2.03 11.81
CA GLU A 53 -5.74 -2.59 13.16
C GLU A 53 -4.90 -1.78 14.15
N GLY A 54 -3.67 -1.40 13.75
CA GLY A 54 -2.79 -0.57 14.57
C GLY A 54 -3.38 0.81 14.88
N VAL A 55 -3.98 1.45 13.88
CA VAL A 55 -4.64 2.75 14.05
C VAL A 55 -5.84 2.65 14.98
N ILE A 56 -6.73 1.67 14.78
CA ILE A 56 -7.91 1.47 15.64
C ILE A 56 -7.48 1.22 17.08
N LYS A 57 -6.48 0.35 17.30
CA LYS A 57 -5.94 0.07 18.64
C LYS A 57 -5.47 1.34 19.34
N ARG A 58 -4.72 2.20 18.63
CA ARG A 58 -4.23 3.48 19.18
C ARG A 58 -5.35 4.48 19.45
N LEU A 59 -6.34 4.58 18.59
CA LEU A 59 -7.50 5.46 18.82
C LEU A 59 -8.28 5.06 20.09
N ARG A 60 -8.42 3.75 20.33
CA ARG A 60 -9.09 3.19 21.51
C ARG A 60 -8.27 3.20 22.79
N ASP A 61 -6.94 3.38 22.70
CA ASP A 61 -6.09 3.50 23.89
C ASP A 61 -6.32 4.87 24.56
N PRO A 62 -6.81 4.93 25.81
CA PRO A 62 -7.04 6.19 26.50
C PRO A 62 -5.76 7.02 26.71
N ASN A 63 -4.58 6.39 26.70
CA ASN A 63 -3.29 7.05 26.93
C ASN A 63 -2.59 7.51 25.65
N ASP A 64 -3.08 7.13 24.47
CA ASP A 64 -2.51 7.59 23.20
C ASP A 64 -3.08 8.96 22.81
N ILE A 65 -2.26 9.80 22.18
CA ILE A 65 -2.65 11.15 21.73
C ILE A 65 -3.07 11.18 20.26
N LEU A 66 -3.15 10.02 19.59
CA LEU A 66 -3.46 9.93 18.17
C LEU A 66 -4.81 10.59 17.83
N ASN A 67 -4.77 11.49 16.85
CA ASN A 67 -5.97 12.07 16.23
C ASN A 67 -5.71 12.24 14.72
N LEU A 68 -6.55 11.62 13.91
CA LEU A 68 -6.37 11.53 12.45
C LEU A 68 -7.03 12.69 11.70
N LEU A 69 -7.91 13.43 12.37
CA LEU A 69 -8.59 14.61 11.83
C LEU A 69 -7.90 15.86 12.39
N THR A 70 -6.60 15.99 12.11
CA THR A 70 -5.77 17.11 12.54
C THR A 70 -5.12 17.81 11.36
N LEU A 71 -4.93 19.12 11.49
CA LEU A 71 -4.07 19.91 10.60
C LEU A 71 -3.05 20.66 11.47
N ASN A 72 -1.76 20.52 11.17
CA ASN A 72 -0.67 21.08 11.99
C ASN A 72 -0.76 20.68 13.48
N GLN A 73 -1.09 19.40 13.74
CA GLN A 73 -1.27 18.85 15.09
C GLN A 73 -2.45 19.45 15.89
N GLN A 74 -3.27 20.30 15.27
CA GLN A 74 -4.50 20.84 15.88
C GLN A 74 -5.71 20.04 15.40
N PRO A 75 -6.60 19.59 16.30
CA PRO A 75 -7.87 18.97 15.93
C PRO A 75 -8.70 19.87 15.02
N ILE A 76 -9.25 19.31 13.94
CA ILE A 76 -10.14 20.04 13.03
C ILE A 76 -11.55 20.15 13.62
N TYR A 77 -11.96 19.14 14.40
CA TYR A 77 -13.28 19.08 15.02
C TYR A 77 -13.12 18.83 16.52
N GLU A 78 -13.68 19.71 17.34
CA GLU A 78 -13.69 19.55 18.79
C GLU A 78 -14.66 18.45 19.26
N GLY A 79 -15.72 18.19 18.48
CA GLY A 79 -16.78 17.23 18.82
C GLY A 79 -16.57 15.80 18.34
N ILE A 80 -15.47 15.48 17.64
CA ILE A 80 -15.20 14.13 17.15
C ILE A 80 -14.11 13.48 18.02
N SER A 81 -14.56 12.63 18.95
CA SER A 81 -13.68 11.85 19.82
C SER A 81 -12.88 10.78 19.07
N LYS A 82 -11.81 10.27 19.68
CA LYS A 82 -11.01 9.16 19.11
C LYS A 82 -11.86 7.89 18.90
N GLU A 83 -12.74 7.57 19.84
CA GLU A 83 -13.65 6.41 19.71
C GLU A 83 -14.57 6.58 18.50
N LYS A 84 -15.10 7.78 18.29
CA LYS A 84 -15.92 8.07 17.11
C LYS A 84 -15.10 7.93 15.81
N GLN A 85 -13.85 8.37 15.79
CA GLN A 85 -12.97 8.15 14.63
C GLN A 85 -12.74 6.66 14.35
N ALA A 86 -12.51 5.85 15.39
CA ALA A 86 -12.35 4.40 15.25
C ALA A 86 -13.60 3.75 14.65
N ALA A 87 -14.78 4.10 15.16
CA ALA A 87 -16.06 3.59 14.65
C ALA A 87 -16.30 3.98 13.18
N LEU A 88 -15.98 5.22 12.79
CA LEU A 88 -16.11 5.69 11.41
C LEU A 88 -15.13 5.00 10.44
N ILE A 89 -13.96 4.57 10.93
CA ILE A 89 -12.99 3.79 10.15
C ILE A 89 -13.45 2.34 9.98
N GLU A 90 -14.06 1.77 11.01
CA GLU A 90 -14.65 0.43 10.96
C GLU A 90 -15.87 0.41 10.02
N SER A 91 -16.74 1.44 10.07
CA SER A 91 -17.91 1.56 9.18
C SER A 91 -17.55 1.90 7.73
N GLY A 92 -16.32 2.37 7.48
CA GLY A 92 -15.85 2.78 6.16
C GLY A 92 -16.30 4.19 5.75
N GLU A 93 -16.83 4.99 6.68
CA GLU A 93 -17.16 6.40 6.45
C GLU A 93 -15.91 7.29 6.45
N LEU A 94 -14.85 6.86 7.14
CA LEU A 94 -13.57 7.53 7.22
C LEU A 94 -12.44 6.58 6.77
N LYS A 95 -11.64 7.01 5.80
CA LYS A 95 -10.46 6.27 5.32
C LYS A 95 -9.20 6.77 5.97
N ILE A 96 -8.27 5.87 6.28
CA ILE A 96 -6.93 6.23 6.75
C ILE A 96 -6.07 6.58 5.52
N VAL A 97 -5.30 7.66 5.63
CA VAL A 97 -4.28 8.03 4.66
C VAL A 97 -2.94 7.94 5.36
N ALA A 98 -2.10 7.02 4.90
CA ALA A 98 -0.83 6.72 5.52
C ALA A 98 0.33 7.07 4.59
N GLN A 99 1.35 7.70 5.16
CA GLN A 99 2.62 7.92 4.48
C GLN A 99 3.39 6.59 4.38
N THR A 100 3.76 6.22 3.16
CA THR A 100 4.49 4.98 2.86
C THR A 100 6.00 5.21 2.74
N GLN A 101 6.43 6.47 2.70
CA GLN A 101 7.84 6.87 2.56
C GLN A 101 8.31 7.71 3.75
N GLY A 102 9.51 7.44 4.27
CA GLY A 102 10.14 8.22 5.35
C GLY A 102 10.21 7.52 6.71
N ALA A 103 11.00 8.08 7.64
CA ALA A 103 11.35 7.44 8.92
C ALA A 103 10.27 7.52 10.01
N LYS A 104 9.28 8.41 9.87
CA LYS A 104 8.14 8.54 10.78
C LYS A 104 6.86 8.62 9.97
N PRO A 105 6.06 7.54 9.89
CA PRO A 105 4.84 7.56 9.10
C PRO A 105 3.85 8.56 9.71
N ILE A 106 3.54 9.61 8.96
CA ILE A 106 2.44 10.51 9.28
C ILE A 106 1.15 9.86 8.78
N ILE A 107 0.17 9.77 9.67
CA ILE A 107 -1.17 9.24 9.36
C ILE A 107 -2.21 10.34 9.55
N SER A 108 -3.17 10.36 8.64
CA SER A 108 -4.33 11.25 8.69
C SER A 108 -5.54 10.49 8.16
N SER A 109 -6.65 11.19 7.96
CA SER A 109 -7.87 10.56 7.46
C SER A 109 -8.62 11.42 6.45
N MET A 110 -9.46 10.76 5.66
CA MET A 110 -10.33 11.39 4.67
C MET A 110 -11.73 10.81 4.77
N TRP A 111 -12.74 11.68 4.80
CA TRP A 111 -14.14 11.30 4.62
C TRP A 111 -14.33 10.64 3.25
N VAL A 112 -15.16 9.60 3.22
CA VAL A 112 -15.51 8.90 1.97
C VAL A 112 -16.59 9.65 1.20
N ASP A 113 -17.58 10.19 1.92
CA ASP A 113 -18.65 10.99 1.34
C ASP A 113 -18.32 12.48 1.44
N ASP A 114 -18.11 13.09 0.28
CA ASP A 114 -17.78 14.50 0.13
C ASP A 114 -18.98 15.44 0.26
N SER A 115 -20.21 14.95 0.39
CA SER A 115 -21.40 15.77 0.59
C SER A 115 -21.67 16.10 2.06
N ARG A 116 -21.03 15.39 2.99
CA ARG A 116 -21.19 15.58 4.43
C ARG A 116 -20.84 16.99 4.88
N GLU A 117 -21.50 17.45 5.94
CA GLU A 117 -21.21 18.74 6.58
C GLU A 117 -19.74 18.81 7.02
N GLU A 118 -19.23 17.75 7.66
CA GLU A 118 -17.83 17.71 8.10
C GLU A 118 -16.88 17.83 6.90
N ALA A 119 -17.19 17.16 5.77
CA ALA A 119 -16.38 17.24 4.55
C ALA A 119 -16.36 18.65 3.92
N GLN A 120 -17.32 19.53 4.27
CA GLN A 120 -17.32 20.92 3.82
C GLN A 120 -16.42 21.84 4.66
N ASN A 121 -15.93 21.39 5.83
CA ASN A 121 -15.14 22.22 6.73
C ASN A 121 -13.89 22.78 6.00
N PRO A 122 -13.65 24.10 6.00
CA PRO A 122 -12.54 24.71 5.25
C PRO A 122 -11.16 24.20 5.65
N THR A 123 -10.96 23.91 6.95
CA THR A 123 -9.70 23.35 7.47
C THR A 123 -9.52 21.91 7.02
N TYR A 124 -10.59 21.11 7.04
CA TYR A 124 -10.58 19.77 6.48
C TYR A 124 -10.29 19.76 4.98
N ARG A 125 -10.89 20.66 4.19
CA ARG A 125 -10.63 20.75 2.75
C ARG A 125 -9.15 21.02 2.45
N LYS A 126 -8.46 21.80 3.29
CA LYS A 126 -7.00 21.99 3.19
C LYS A 126 -6.24 20.69 3.45
N LEU A 127 -6.58 19.97 4.54
CA LEU A 127 -5.99 18.66 4.83
C LEU A 127 -6.20 17.69 3.67
N LYS A 128 -7.43 17.61 3.15
CA LYS A 128 -7.80 16.76 2.01
C LYS A 128 -6.98 17.09 0.77
N ALA A 129 -6.81 18.36 0.44
CA ALA A 129 -6.01 18.79 -0.70
C ALA A 129 -4.53 18.37 -0.57
N ILE A 130 -3.95 18.48 0.64
CA ILE A 130 -2.60 17.98 0.93
C ILE A 130 -2.52 16.46 0.73
N ASN A 131 -3.48 15.72 1.30
CA ASN A 131 -3.54 14.27 1.17
C ASN A 131 -3.63 13.83 -0.29
N LEU A 132 -4.53 14.42 -1.07
CA LEU A 132 -4.70 14.09 -2.50
C LEU A 132 -3.42 14.35 -3.29
N LYS A 133 -2.78 15.51 -3.08
CA LYS A 133 -1.50 15.83 -3.73
C LYS A 133 -0.41 14.82 -3.38
N GLU A 134 -0.28 14.44 -2.11
CA GLU A 134 0.74 13.48 -1.69
C GLU A 134 0.43 12.04 -2.13
N ILE A 135 -0.84 11.69 -2.33
CA ILE A 135 -1.27 10.43 -2.96
C ILE A 135 -0.88 10.41 -4.43
N GLU A 136 -1.16 11.48 -5.18
CA GLU A 136 -0.76 11.61 -6.59
C GLU A 136 0.76 11.51 -6.78
N GLN A 137 1.52 12.00 -5.80
CA GLN A 137 2.98 11.91 -5.78
C GLN A 137 3.52 10.54 -5.32
N GLY A 138 2.66 9.61 -4.92
CA GLY A 138 3.05 8.30 -4.40
C GLY A 138 3.72 8.31 -3.03
N ILE A 139 3.64 9.43 -2.30
CA ILE A 139 4.18 9.61 -0.95
C ILE A 139 3.23 9.01 0.09
N ARG A 140 1.92 9.14 -0.16
CA ARG A 140 0.86 8.58 0.68
C ARG A 140 0.01 7.57 -0.09
N ARG A 141 -0.63 6.70 0.68
CA ARG A 141 -1.61 5.73 0.20
C ARG A 141 -2.87 5.81 1.05
N VAL A 142 -4.00 5.56 0.42
CA VAL A 142 -5.26 5.29 1.10
C VAL A 142 -5.25 3.83 1.56
N VAL A 143 -5.39 3.62 2.87
CA VAL A 143 -5.53 2.29 3.45
C VAL A 143 -6.93 1.78 3.16
N MET A 144 -7.01 0.58 2.57
CA MET A 144 -8.27 -0.05 2.15
C MET A 144 -8.88 -0.92 3.25
#